data_AF-A0A1Q5TGB3-F1
#
_entry.id   AF-A0A1Q5TGB3-F1
#
_cell.length_a   1.000
_cell.length_b   1.000
_cell.length_c   1.000
_cell.angle_alpha   90.00
_cell.angle_beta   90.00
_cell.angle_gamma   90.00
#
_symmetry.space_group_name_H-M   'P 1'
#
loop_
_entity.id
_entity.type
_entity.pdbx_description
1 polymer ?
#
loop_
_entity_poly.entity_id
_entity_poly.type
_entity_poly.pdbx_seq_one_letter_code
_entity_poly.pdbx_strand_id
1 'polypeptide(L)'
;MTSFVRNLGGTLGLAIAGTIINNVVASSISVLDLDQSQSRSLLSSPQSYLSSLSADDAKQIRSVLIPAYKKGFRIIFIIGAALAAFAFFLACWLMPQVGLKRDDDEKLKEEGKKRINGELDEEKTG
;
A
#
# COMPACT_ATOMS: atom_id res chain seq x y z
N MET A 1 3.84 -14.28 -9.95
CA MET A 1 4.57 -13.02 -9.67
C MET A 1 3.78 -12.06 -8.76
N THR A 2 2.44 -12.03 -8.83
CA THR A 2 1.54 -11.13 -8.07
C THR A 2 1.67 -11.20 -6.54
N SER A 3 1.90 -12.39 -5.97
CA SER A 3 2.04 -12.55 -4.50
C SER A 3 3.35 -11.99 -3.93
N PHE A 4 4.44 -11.97 -4.70
CA PHE A 4 5.72 -11.43 -4.24
C PHE A 4 5.66 -9.92 -4.07
N VAL A 5 5.15 -9.21 -5.09
CA VAL A 5 4.99 -7.75 -5.07
C VAL A 5 4.04 -7.32 -3.93
N ARG A 6 2.97 -8.08 -3.69
CA ARG A 6 2.04 -7.81 -2.57
C ARG A 6 2.69 -8.02 -1.21
N ASN A 7 3.41 -9.12 -0.99
CA ASN A 7 4.10 -9.38 0.28
C ASN A 7 5.21 -8.35 0.52
N LEU A 8 5.94 -7.95 -0.53
CA LEU A 8 6.95 -6.91 -0.49
C LEU A 8 6.33 -5.54 -0.13
N GLY A 9 5.18 -5.21 -0.71
CA GLY A 9 4.44 -3.99 -0.36
C GLY A 9 4.02 -3.96 1.12
N GLY A 10 3.64 -5.10 1.69
CA GLY A 10 3.29 -5.21 3.11
C GLY A 10 4.48 -4.95 4.04
N THR A 11 5.63 -5.57 3.77
CA THR A 11 6.83 -5.41 4.60
C THR A 11 7.46 -4.02 4.45
N LEU A 12 7.60 -3.53 3.22
CA LEU A 12 8.09 -2.17 2.96
C LEU A 12 7.14 -1.12 3.54
N GLY A 13 5.83 -1.29 3.35
CA GLY A 13 4.81 -0.40 3.89
C GLY A 13 4.89 -0.28 5.41
N LEU A 14 5.10 -1.40 6.12
CA LEU A 14 5.26 -1.39 7.57
C LEU A 14 6.56 -0.69 8.01
N ALA A 15 7.69 -0.95 7.32
CA ALA A 15 8.97 -0.30 7.64
C ALA A 15 8.92 1.22 7.43
N ILE A 16 8.29 1.66 6.33
CA ILE A 16 8.08 3.07 6.02
C ILE A 16 7.14 3.69 7.07
N ALA A 17 6.03 3.04 7.39
CA ALA A 17 5.09 3.52 8.41
C ALA A 17 5.77 3.68 9.79
N GLY A 18 6.55 2.68 10.22
CA GLY A 18 7.32 2.73 11.46
C GLY A 18 8.32 3.90 11.47
N THR A 19 9.01 4.12 10.36
CA THR A 19 9.95 5.23 10.19
C THR A 19 9.26 6.59 10.24
N ILE A 20 8.10 6.74 9.58
CA ILE A 20 7.31 7.97 9.60
C ILE A 20 6.83 8.27 11.02
N ILE A 21 6.23 7.29 11.69
CA ILE A 21 5.73 7.47 13.06
C ILE A 21 6.88 7.85 13.99
N ASN A 22 8.01 7.14 13.93
CA ASN A 22 9.15 7.41 14.80
C ASN A 22 9.67 8.84 14.61
N ASN A 23 9.87 9.29 13.37
CA ASN A 23 10.33 10.65 13.09
C ASN A 23 9.32 11.72 13.52
N VAL A 24 8.02 11.53 13.25
CA VAL A 24 6.98 12.50 13.62
C VAL A 24 6.88 12.61 15.15
N VAL A 25 6.88 11.48 15.86
CA VAL A 25 6.83 11.48 17.32
C VAL A 25 8.12 12.07 17.90
N ALA A 26 9.30 11.68 17.42
CA ALA A 26 10.59 12.22 17.86
C ALA A 26 10.65 13.76 17.72
N SER A 27 10.19 14.29 16.58
CA SER A 27 10.13 15.74 16.37
C SER A 27 9.09 16.47 17.23
N SER A 28 8.06 15.77 17.69
CA SER A 28 7.02 16.36 18.55
C SER A 28 7.44 16.35 20.01
N ILE A 29 8.18 15.32 20.44
CA ILE A 29 8.68 15.20 21.81
C ILE A 29 9.96 15.99 22.05
N SER A 30 10.69 16.41 21.01
CA SER A 30 11.86 17.29 21.18
C SER A 30 11.51 18.68 21.73
N VAL A 31 10.22 19.03 21.73
CA VAL A 31 9.69 20.25 22.38
C VAL A 31 9.54 20.03 23.88
N LEU A 32 9.44 18.78 24.33
CA LEU A 32 9.57 18.46 25.75
C LEU A 32 11.07 18.33 26.02
N ASP A 33 11.54 18.99 27.07
CA ASP A 33 12.94 18.99 27.51
C ASP A 33 13.32 17.63 28.15
N LEU A 34 13.10 16.54 27.40
CA LEU A 34 13.32 15.17 27.81
C LEU A 34 14.77 14.78 27.53
N ASP A 35 15.37 14.08 28.49
CA ASP A 35 16.69 13.51 28.30
C ASP A 35 16.68 12.47 27.15
N GLN A 36 17.85 12.23 26.54
CA GLN A 36 18.03 11.30 25.42
C GLN A 36 17.58 9.87 25.79
N SER A 37 17.80 9.46 27.04
CA SER A 37 17.38 8.15 27.56
C SER A 37 15.85 8.05 27.67
N GLN A 38 15.21 9.10 28.17
CA GLN A 38 13.75 9.20 28.33
C GLN A 38 13.05 9.23 26.97
N SER A 39 13.58 9.99 26.03
CA SER A 39 13.08 10.04 24.65
C SER A 39 13.12 8.66 23.99
N ARG A 40 14.21 7.89 24.17
CA ARG A 40 14.30 6.52 23.66
C ARG A 40 13.30 5.57 24.33
N SER A 41 13.18 5.61 25.66
CA SER A 41 12.20 4.79 26.39
C SER A 41 10.75 5.10 25.99
N LEU A 42 10.43 6.38 25.78
CA LEU A 42 9.12 6.79 25.33
C LEU A 42 8.83 6.34 23.90
N LEU A 43 9.81 6.40 22.99
CA LEU A 43 9.66 5.92 21.61
C LEU A 43 9.58 4.39 21.51
N SER A 44 10.28 3.66 22.37
CA SER A 44 10.27 2.19 22.37
C SER A 44 9.05 1.60 23.06
N SER A 45 8.56 2.23 24.14
CA SER A 45 7.44 1.72 24.93
C SER A 45 6.67 2.87 25.59
N PRO A 46 5.83 3.59 24.82
CA PRO A 46 5.14 4.77 25.31
C PRO A 46 4.24 4.47 26.51
N GLN A 47 3.55 3.33 26.49
CA GLN A 47 2.65 2.94 27.56
C GLN A 47 3.42 2.59 28.86
N SER A 48 4.55 1.89 28.75
CA SER A 48 5.37 1.57 29.93
C SER A 48 5.99 2.81 30.54
N TYR A 49 6.46 3.75 29.70
CA TYR A 49 7.06 5.00 30.16
C TYR A 49 6.01 5.94 30.81
N LEU A 50 4.81 6.02 30.23
CA LEU A 50 3.73 6.82 30.82
C LEU A 50 3.22 6.25 32.13
N SER A 51 3.27 4.93 32.33
CA SER A 51 2.87 4.29 33.59
C SER A 51 3.89 4.45 34.72
N SER A 52 5.16 4.78 34.42
CA SER A 52 6.18 5.04 35.45
C SER A 52 6.19 6.50 35.95
N LEU A 53 5.39 7.37 35.34
CA LEU A 53 5.32 8.79 35.67
C LEU A 53 4.15 9.11 36.61
N SER A 54 4.22 10.26 37.29
CA SER A 54 3.07 10.80 38.03
C SER A 54 1.91 11.07 37.06
N ALA A 55 0.68 11.02 37.57
CA ALA A 55 -0.53 11.20 36.75
C ALA A 55 -0.54 12.55 35.99
N ASP A 56 0.01 13.60 36.60
CA ASP A 56 0.09 14.94 36.01
C ASP A 56 1.12 15.01 34.87
N ASP A 57 2.32 14.48 35.09
CA ASP A 57 3.38 14.40 34.06
C ASP A 57 2.94 13.52 32.88
N ALA A 58 2.34 12.37 33.17
CA ALA A 58 1.81 11.46 32.15
C ALA A 58 0.71 12.14 31.32
N LYS A 59 -0.12 12.99 31.93
CA LYS A 59 -1.17 13.73 31.22
C LYS A 59 -0.58 14.81 30.32
N GLN A 60 0.45 15.53 30.78
CA GLN A 60 1.16 16.52 29.96
C GLN A 60 1.81 15.85 28.75
N ILE A 61 2.53 14.74 28.95
CA ILE A 61 3.19 14.02 27.85
C ILE A 61 2.15 13.45 26.88
N ARG A 62 1.05 12.86 27.37
CA ARG A 62 -0.07 12.39 26.52
C ARG A 62 -0.65 13.50 25.66
N SER A 63 -0.75 14.72 26.18
CA SER A 63 -1.31 15.86 25.45
C SER A 63 -0.49 16.23 24.20
N VAL A 64 0.81 15.93 24.18
CA VAL A 64 1.70 16.11 23.02
C VAL A 64 1.80 14.84 22.18
N LEU A 65 1.79 13.68 22.83
CA LEU A 65 1.98 12.39 22.18
C LEU A 65 0.79 11.98 21.31
N ILE A 66 -0.44 12.16 21.79
CA ILE A 66 -1.67 11.84 21.05
C ILE A 66 -1.76 12.61 19.72
N PRO A 67 -1.60 13.94 19.67
CA PRO A 67 -1.64 14.66 18.40
C PRO A 67 -0.46 14.30 17.49
N ALA A 68 0.71 13.96 18.04
CA ALA A 68 1.85 13.49 17.26
C ALA A 68 1.54 12.16 16.54
N TYR A 69 1.00 11.17 17.26
CA TYR A 69 0.56 9.90 16.64
C TYR A 69 -0.53 10.13 15.60
N LYS A 70 -1.53 10.97 15.91
CA LYS A 70 -2.61 11.30 14.96
C LYS A 70 -2.05 11.92 13.68
N LYS A 71 -1.04 12.79 13.79
CA LYS A 71 -0.34 13.39 12.64
C LYS A 71 0.42 12.31 11.84
N GLY A 72 1.15 11.42 12.51
CA GLY A 72 1.85 10.30 11.85
C GLY A 72 0.89 9.39 11.08
N PHE A 73 -0.20 8.96 11.71
CA PHE A 73 -1.23 8.13 11.05
C PHE A 73 -1.91 8.84 9.88
N ARG A 74 -2.17 10.15 10.01
CA ARG A 74 -2.71 10.95 8.90
C ARG A 74 -1.77 10.95 7.69
N ILE A 75 -0.46 11.10 7.91
CA ILE A 75 0.54 11.06 6.83
C ILE A 75 0.53 9.69 6.15
N ILE A 76 0.54 8.60 6.93
CA ILE A 76 0.48 7.23 6.38
C ILE A 76 -0.78 7.03 5.54
N PHE A 77 -1.94 7.50 6.03
CA PHE A 77 -3.20 7.38 5.30
C PHE A 77 -3.20 8.15 3.99
N ILE A 78 -2.69 9.39 4.00
CA ILE A 78 -2.59 10.22 2.79
C ILE A 78 -1.66 9.57 1.76
N ILE A 79 -0.50 9.06 2.19
CA ILE A 79 0.43 8.35 1.31
C ILE A 79 -0.24 7.11 0.72
N GLY A 80 -0.90 6.30 1.56
CA GLY A 80 -1.63 5.11 1.10
C GLY A 80 -2.73 5.44 0.09
N ALA A 81 -3.52 6.49 0.35
CA ALA A 81 -4.57 6.97 -0.55
C ALA A 81 -3.98 7.47 -1.88
N ALA A 82 -2.87 8.21 -1.84
CA ALA A 82 -2.19 8.70 -3.03
C ALA A 82 -1.62 7.55 -3.88
N LEU A 83 -0.99 6.55 -3.24
CA LEU A 83 -0.49 5.35 -3.93
C LEU A 83 -1.63 4.54 -4.54
N ALA A 84 -2.76 4.40 -3.84
CA ALA A 84 -3.94 3.70 -4.36
C ALA A 84 -4.55 4.42 -5.57
N ALA A 85 -4.70 5.75 -5.49
CA ALA A 85 -5.18 6.55 -6.60
C ALA A 85 -4.23 6.45 -7.80
N PHE A 86 -2.92 6.57 -7.56
CA PHE A 86 -1.91 6.41 -8.60
C PHE A 86 -1.95 5.02 -9.24
N ALA A 87 -2.06 3.96 -8.44
CA ALA A 87 -2.21 2.59 -8.93
C ALA A 87 -3.48 2.41 -9.78
N PHE A 88 -4.59 3.05 -9.40
CA PHE A 88 -5.82 3.04 -10.18
C PHE A 88 -5.62 3.69 -11.55
N PHE A 89 -5.04 4.90 -11.60
CA PHE A 89 -4.76 5.57 -12.87
C PHE A 89 -3.77 4.78 -13.74
N LEU A 90 -2.71 4.22 -13.14
CA LEU A 90 -1.79 3.34 -13.83
C LEU A 90 -2.50 2.12 -14.39
N ALA A 91 -3.38 1.47 -13.61
CA ALA A 91 -4.16 0.34 -14.09
C ALA A 91 -5.02 0.74 -15.29
N CYS A 92 -5.75 1.85 -15.22
CA CYS A 92 -6.54 2.38 -16.34
C CYS A 92 -5.70 2.68 -17.58
N TRP A 93 -4.48 3.23 -17.42
CA TRP A 93 -3.59 3.54 -18.53
C TRP A 93 -2.94 2.30 -19.14
N LEU A 94 -2.52 1.33 -18.33
CA LEU A 94 -1.77 0.14 -18.78
C LEU A 94 -2.67 -0.99 -19.30
N MET A 95 -3.94 -1.05 -18.88
CA MET A 95 -4.90 -2.06 -19.36
C MET A 95 -5.22 -2.06 -20.88
N PRO A 96 -5.17 -0.94 -21.64
CA PRO A 96 -5.35 -0.95 -23.09
C PRO A 96 -4.30 -1.82 -23.81
N GLN A 97 -3.14 -2.07 -23.18
CA GLN A 97 -2.01 -2.77 -23.78
C GLN A 97 -2.06 -4.29 -23.61
N VAL A 98 -3.06 -4.82 -22.89
CA VAL A 98 -3.35 -6.27 -22.87
C VAL A 98 -4.52 -6.55 -23.80
N GLY A 99 -4.49 -5.96 -25.00
CA GLY A 99 -5.20 -6.52 -26.12
C GLY A 99 -4.64 -7.92 -26.33
N LEU A 100 -5.46 -8.95 -26.09
CA LEU A 100 -5.28 -10.31 -26.61
C LEU A 100 -5.38 -10.30 -28.15
N LYS A 101 -4.73 -9.35 -28.82
CA LYS A 101 -4.56 -9.37 -30.27
C LYS A 101 -3.29 -10.18 -30.51
N ARG A 102 -3.49 -11.49 -30.49
CA ARG A 102 -2.54 -12.43 -31.06
C ARG A 102 -2.55 -12.16 -32.56
N ASP A 103 -1.40 -11.92 -33.17
CA ASP A 103 -1.32 -11.71 -34.63
C ASP A 103 -1.92 -12.89 -35.42
N ASP A 104 -2.05 -14.06 -34.78
CA ASP A 104 -2.63 -15.29 -35.34
C ASP A 104 -4.16 -15.41 -35.21
N ASP A 105 -4.84 -14.52 -34.47
CA ASP A 105 -6.28 -14.65 -34.20
C ASP A 105 -7.14 -14.44 -35.46
N GLU A 106 -6.68 -13.62 -36.41
CA GLU A 106 -7.36 -13.46 -37.69
C GLU A 106 -7.21 -14.71 -38.56
N LYS A 107 -6.01 -15.30 -38.58
CA LYS A 107 -5.72 -16.52 -39.34
C LYS A 107 -6.49 -17.72 -38.81
N LEU A 108 -6.58 -17.87 -37.49
CA LEU A 108 -7.35 -18.96 -36.86
C LEU A 108 -8.86 -18.80 -37.04
N LYS A 109 -9.37 -17.57 -37.10
CA LYS A 109 -10.78 -17.31 -37.44
C LYS A 109 -11.08 -17.64 -38.90
N GLU A 110 -10.17 -17.35 -39.82
CA GLU A 110 -10.32 -17.73 -41.23
C GLU A 110 -10.25 -19.24 -41.44
N GLU A 111 -9.29 -19.93 -40.79
CA GLU A 111 -9.17 -21.39 -40.83
C GLU A 111 -10.40 -22.08 -40.22
N GLY A 112 -10.96 -21.53 -39.13
CA GLY A 112 -12.21 -22.01 -38.54
C GLY A 112 -13.41 -21.85 -39.48
N LYS A 113 -13.56 -20.69 -40.15
CA LYS A 113 -14.63 -20.47 -41.13
C LYS A 113 -14.55 -21.43 -42.33
N LYS A 114 -13.33 -21.72 -42.82
CA LYS A 114 -13.12 -22.66 -43.94
C LYS A 114 -13.50 -24.10 -43.60
N ARG A 115 -13.23 -24.55 -42.37
CA ARG A 115 -13.60 -25.91 -41.92
C ARG A 115 -15.12 -26.08 -41.84
N ILE A 116 -15.82 -25.11 -41.24
CA ILE A 116 -17.28 -25.15 -41.10
C ILE A 116 -17.97 -25.11 -42.46
N ASN A 117 -17.49 -24.28 -43.40
CA ASN A 117 -18.09 -24.23 -44.73
C ASN A 117 -17.84 -25.51 -45.54
N GLY A 118 -16.66 -26.14 -45.38
CA GLY A 118 -16.36 -27.43 -46.00
C GLY A 118 -17.24 -28.57 -45.48
N GLU A 119 -17.46 -28.65 -44.16
CA GLU A 119 -18.39 -29.64 -43.56
C GLU A 119 -19.83 -29.45 -44.05
N LEU A 120 -20.30 -28.20 -44.19
CA LEU A 120 -21.64 -27.89 -44.71
C LEU A 120 -21.81 -28.21 -46.20
N ASP A 121 -20.72 -28.13 -46.97
CA ASP A 121 -20.72 -28.48 -48.39
C ASP A 121 -20.68 -30.01 -48.58
N GLU A 122 -20.00 -30.75 -47.72
CA GLU A 122 -20.02 -32.23 -47.71
C GLU A 122 -21.39 -32.79 -47.27
N GLU A 123 -22.05 -32.20 -46.26
CA GLU A 123 -23.38 -32.63 -45.78
C GLU A 123 -24.50 -32.39 -46.81
N LYS A 124 -24.36 -31.42 -47.71
CA LYS A 124 -25.34 -31.16 -48.79
C LYS A 124 -25.17 -32.04 -50.02
N THR A 125 -24.05 -32.75 -50.13
CA THR A 125 -23.68 -33.52 -51.34
C THR A 125 -23.76 -35.04 -51.11
N GLY A 126 -24.07 -35.49 -49.89
CA GLY A 126 -24.40 -36.89 -49.55
C GLY A 126 -25.91 -37.10 -49.45
#